data_AF-A0AAW2P2K0-F1
#
_entry.id   AF-A0AAW2P2K0-F1
#
_cell.length_a   1.000
_cell.length_b   1.000
_cell.length_c   1.000
_cell.angle_alpha   90.00
_cell.angle_beta   90.00
_cell.angle_gamma   90.00
#
_symmetry.space_group_name_H-M   'P 1'
#
loop_
_entity.id
_entity.type
_entity.pdbx_description
1 polymer ?
#
loop_
_entity_poly.entity_id
_entity_poly.type
_entity_poly.pdbx_seq_one_letter_code
_entity_poly.pdbx_strand_id
1 'polypeptide(L)'
;MITGDNVFTAKAIATECGILHPNQEANDGSVVEGVEFRNYTEKERMEKVDKIRVMARSSPFDKLLMVQCLKKKGHVVAVTGDGTNDAPALKEADIGLSMGIQGTEVAKESSDIIILDDNFASVATVLRWGRCVYNNIQKFIQFQLTVNVAALVINFVAAVSAGEVPLTAVQLLWVNLIMDIGSISPCDRETD
;
A
#
# COMPACT_ATOMS: atom_id res chain seq x y z
N MET A 1 8.27 -10.71 -8.10
CA MET A 1 8.13 -10.70 -9.57
C MET A 1 7.20 -11.82 -9.98
N ILE A 2 6.16 -11.54 -10.77
CA ILE A 2 5.23 -12.54 -11.27
C ILE A 2 5.12 -12.34 -12.79
N THR A 3 5.56 -13.31 -13.58
CA THR A 3 5.59 -13.22 -15.05
C THR A 3 5.09 -14.49 -15.72
N GLY A 4 4.53 -14.33 -16.92
CA GLY A 4 4.20 -15.43 -17.84
C GLY A 4 5.42 -16.01 -18.56
N ASP A 5 6.60 -15.39 -18.42
CA ASP A 5 7.82 -15.83 -19.08
C ASP A 5 8.37 -17.14 -18.52
N ASN A 6 9.33 -17.71 -19.26
CA ASN A 6 10.06 -18.90 -18.83
C ASN A 6 10.87 -18.62 -17.55
N VAL A 7 11.00 -19.64 -16.70
CA VAL A 7 11.74 -19.61 -15.43
C VAL A 7 13.16 -19.11 -15.60
N PHE A 8 13.86 -19.52 -16.67
CA PHE A 8 15.24 -19.09 -16.93
C PHE A 8 15.34 -17.57 -17.14
N THR A 9 14.46 -17.01 -17.97
CA THR A 9 14.42 -15.57 -18.24
C THR A 9 14.00 -14.79 -17.00
N ALA A 10 12.95 -15.26 -16.32
CA ALA A 10 12.46 -14.64 -15.10
C ALA A 10 13.53 -14.62 -13.99
N LYS A 11 14.28 -15.72 -13.83
CA LYS A 11 15.38 -15.79 -12.86
C LYS A 11 16.52 -14.84 -13.23
N ALA A 12 16.92 -14.79 -14.50
CA ALA A 12 17.98 -13.89 -14.95
C ALA A 12 17.64 -12.41 -14.70
N ILE A 13 16.47 -11.96 -15.14
CA ILE A 13 16.00 -10.58 -14.95
C ILE A 13 15.82 -10.28 -13.45
N ALA A 14 15.26 -11.21 -12.68
CA ALA A 14 15.09 -11.02 -11.24
C ALA A 14 16.43 -10.85 -10.50
N THR A 15 17.48 -11.54 -10.92
CA THR A 15 18.83 -11.36 -10.36
C THR A 15 19.43 -10.01 -10.77
N GLU A 16 19.30 -9.61 -12.04
CA GLU A 16 19.77 -8.31 -12.52
C GLU A 16 19.07 -7.12 -11.84
N CYS A 17 17.76 -7.24 -11.60
CA CYS A 17 16.98 -6.24 -10.87
C CYS A 17 17.19 -6.29 -9.34
N GLY A 18 17.98 -7.24 -8.82
CA GLY A 18 18.23 -7.39 -7.38
C GLY A 18 17.05 -7.94 -6.56
N ILE A 19 16.03 -8.52 -7.20
CA ILE A 19 14.90 -9.20 -6.55
C ILE A 19 15.36 -10.53 -5.96
N LEU A 20 16.18 -11.25 -6.72
CA LEU A 20 16.91 -12.43 -6.26
C LEU A 20 18.36 -12.05 -5.99
N HIS A 21 18.89 -12.49 -4.85
CA HIS A 21 20.31 -12.35 -4.57
C HIS A 21 21.06 -13.61 -5.02
N PRO A 22 22.28 -13.49 -5.60
CA PRO A 22 23.06 -14.62 -6.11
C PRO A 22 23.31 -15.73 -5.07
N ASN A 23 23.34 -15.39 -3.79
CA ASN A 23 23.56 -16.33 -2.68
C ASN A 23 22.29 -17.07 -2.22
N GLN A 24 21.11 -16.73 -2.74
CA GLN A 24 19.82 -17.38 -2.42
C GLN A 24 19.39 -18.39 -3.48
N GLU A 25 20.26 -18.70 -4.44
CA GLU A 25 19.91 -19.32 -5.71
C GLU A 25 19.47 -20.80 -5.67
N ALA A 26 19.62 -21.52 -4.56
CA ALA A 26 19.63 -22.98 -4.63
C ALA A 26 18.62 -23.75 -3.78
N ASN A 27 18.05 -23.25 -2.67
CA ASN A 27 17.37 -24.16 -1.72
C ASN A 27 16.15 -23.67 -0.92
N ASP A 28 15.66 -22.43 -1.04
CA ASP A 28 14.59 -21.91 -0.13
C ASP A 28 13.20 -21.77 -0.79
N GLY A 29 12.97 -22.35 -1.97
CA GLY A 29 11.66 -22.24 -2.64
C GLY A 29 11.27 -20.81 -3.05
N SER A 30 12.27 -19.96 -3.30
CA SER A 30 12.09 -18.54 -3.67
C SER A 30 11.62 -18.34 -5.11
N VAL A 31 11.80 -19.35 -5.96
CA VAL A 31 11.33 -19.39 -7.35
C VAL A 31 10.34 -20.53 -7.50
N VAL A 32 9.18 -20.25 -8.06
CA VAL A 32 8.10 -21.22 -8.27
C VAL A 32 7.50 -21.06 -9.67
N GLU A 33 7.00 -22.15 -10.26
CA GLU A 33 6.17 -22.05 -11.46
C GLU A 33 4.70 -21.84 -11.11
N GLY A 34 3.96 -21.12 -11.96
CA GLY A 34 2.53 -20.89 -11.76
C GLY A 34 1.72 -22.17 -11.60
N VAL A 35 2.07 -23.23 -12.35
CA VAL A 35 1.45 -24.56 -12.23
C VAL A 35 1.68 -25.20 -10.86
N GLU A 36 2.87 -25.03 -10.28
CA GLU A 36 3.20 -25.57 -8.96
C GLU A 36 2.44 -24.80 -7.87
N PHE A 37 2.41 -23.47 -7.95
CA PHE A 37 1.70 -22.62 -7.00
C PHE A 37 0.19 -22.89 -6.98
N ARG A 38 -0.42 -23.11 -8.15
CA ARG A 38 -1.85 -23.43 -8.26
C ARG A 38 -2.17 -24.78 -7.59
N ASN A 39 -1.27 -25.74 -7.72
CA ASN A 39 -1.45 -27.09 -7.18
C ASN A 39 -1.21 -27.18 -5.67
N TYR A 40 -0.57 -26.20 -5.05
CA TYR A 40 -0.46 -26.14 -3.59
C TYR A 40 -1.83 -26.08 -2.92
N THR A 41 -1.95 -26.71 -1.76
CA THR A 41 -3.10 -26.55 -0.87
C THR A 41 -3.12 -25.14 -0.28
N GLU A 42 -4.28 -24.68 0.21
CA GLU A 42 -4.38 -23.33 0.79
C GLU A 42 -3.40 -23.14 1.97
N LYS A 43 -3.18 -24.16 2.80
CA LYS A 43 -2.21 -24.12 3.90
C LYS A 43 -0.77 -23.94 3.39
N GLU A 44 -0.37 -24.75 2.40
CA GLU A 44 0.97 -24.65 1.82
C GLU A 44 1.21 -23.30 1.13
N ARG A 45 0.19 -22.75 0.45
CA ARG A 45 0.27 -21.41 -0.13
C ARG A 45 0.53 -20.39 0.97
N MET A 46 -0.25 -20.39 2.04
CA MET A 46 -0.11 -19.42 3.13
C MET A 46 1.24 -19.52 3.86
N GLU A 47 1.83 -20.72 3.95
CA GLU A 47 3.17 -20.92 4.53
C GLU A 47 4.29 -20.45 3.60
N LYS A 48 4.18 -20.69 2.29
CA LYS A 48 5.24 -20.40 1.32
C LYS A 48 5.16 -19.02 0.68
N VAL A 49 4.00 -18.35 0.70
CA VAL A 49 3.74 -17.12 -0.06
C VAL A 49 4.77 -16.01 0.22
N ASP A 50 5.24 -15.86 1.46
CA ASP A 50 6.22 -14.82 1.83
C ASP A 50 7.63 -15.12 1.32
N LYS A 51 7.92 -16.40 1.05
CA LYS A 51 9.23 -16.84 0.56
C LYS A 51 9.34 -16.71 -0.96
N ILE A 52 8.21 -16.79 -1.66
CA ILE A 52 8.17 -16.73 -3.12
C ILE A 52 8.50 -15.31 -3.58
N ARG A 53 9.66 -15.16 -4.21
CA ARG A 53 10.12 -13.89 -4.80
C ARG A 53 9.84 -13.83 -6.29
N VAL A 54 9.93 -14.97 -6.98
CA VAL A 54 9.70 -15.06 -8.42
C VAL A 54 8.70 -16.17 -8.72
N MET A 55 7.63 -15.82 -9.42
CA MET A 55 6.71 -16.77 -10.02
C MET A 55 6.80 -16.64 -11.55
N ALA A 56 7.18 -17.72 -12.21
CA ALA A 56 7.32 -17.78 -13.66
C ALA A 56 6.20 -18.64 -14.28
N ARG A 57 5.98 -18.51 -15.59
CA ARG A 57 4.88 -19.17 -16.32
C ARG A 57 3.50 -18.99 -15.65
N SER A 58 3.27 -17.82 -15.04
CA SER A 58 2.01 -17.52 -14.36
C SER A 58 0.90 -17.21 -15.37
N SER A 59 -0.28 -17.79 -15.17
CA SER A 59 -1.51 -17.33 -15.82
C SER A 59 -2.11 -16.12 -15.09
N PRO A 60 -3.05 -15.37 -15.71
CA PRO A 60 -3.76 -14.28 -15.04
C PRO A 60 -4.41 -14.69 -13.71
N PHE A 61 -4.95 -15.91 -13.64
CA PHE A 61 -5.56 -16.45 -12.42
C PHE A 61 -4.53 -16.71 -11.31
N ASP A 62 -3.30 -17.10 -11.66
CA ASP A 62 -2.25 -17.34 -10.68
C ASP A 62 -1.77 -16.03 -10.06
N LYS A 63 -1.71 -14.95 -10.85
CA LYS A 63 -1.42 -13.59 -10.36
C LYS A 63 -2.46 -13.14 -9.34
N LEU A 64 -3.74 -13.30 -9.69
CA LEU A 64 -4.86 -12.99 -8.79
C LEU A 64 -4.78 -13.82 -7.49
N LEU A 65 -4.53 -15.13 -7.62
CA LEU A 65 -4.45 -16.03 -6.48
C LEU A 65 -3.30 -15.64 -5.53
N MET A 66 -2.16 -15.23 -6.07
CA MET A 66 -1.03 -14.73 -5.28
C MET A 66 -1.43 -13.50 -4.45
N VAL A 67 -2.08 -12.52 -5.08
CA VAL A 67 -2.55 -11.29 -4.41
C VAL A 67 -3.53 -11.64 -3.29
N GLN A 68 -4.50 -12.52 -3.56
CA GLN A 68 -5.46 -12.96 -2.54
C GLN A 68 -4.80 -13.68 -1.36
N CYS A 69 -3.78 -14.51 -1.61
CA CYS A 69 -3.05 -15.18 -0.53
C CYS A 69 -2.30 -14.18 0.35
N LEU A 70 -1.61 -13.21 -0.25
CA LEU A 70 -0.89 -12.17 0.48
C LEU A 70 -1.85 -11.29 1.30
N LYS A 71 -2.99 -10.89 0.73
CA LYS A 71 -4.03 -10.11 1.42
C LYS A 71 -4.67 -10.90 2.57
N LYS A 72 -5.00 -12.18 2.37
CA LYS A 72 -5.52 -13.07 3.43
C LYS A 72 -4.56 -13.19 4.62
N LYS A 73 -3.25 -13.02 4.38
CA LYS A 73 -2.23 -13.07 5.42
C LYS A 73 -2.06 -11.74 6.18
N GLY A 74 -2.78 -10.70 5.76
CA GLY A 74 -2.75 -9.37 6.38
C GLY A 74 -1.67 -8.44 5.81
N HIS A 75 -1.05 -8.79 4.68
CA HIS A 75 -0.17 -7.86 3.98
C HIS A 75 -0.99 -6.84 3.19
N VAL A 76 -0.48 -5.61 3.13
CA VAL A 76 -0.95 -4.59 2.17
C VAL A 76 -0.21 -4.82 0.86
N VAL A 77 -0.95 -5.10 -0.21
CA VAL A 77 -0.40 -5.54 -1.49
C VAL A 77 -0.59 -4.46 -2.54
N ALA A 78 0.52 -3.99 -3.11
CA ALA A 78 0.51 -3.19 -4.33
C ALA A 78 0.89 -4.06 -5.53
N VAL A 79 0.16 -3.92 -6.63
CA VAL A 79 0.43 -4.64 -7.88
C VAL A 79 0.74 -3.62 -8.97
N THR A 80 1.76 -3.90 -9.77
CA THR A 80 2.10 -3.12 -10.95
C THR A 80 1.94 -3.99 -12.19
N GLY A 81 1.31 -3.45 -13.23
CA GLY A 81 1.06 -4.20 -14.47
C GLY A 81 0.67 -3.30 -15.63
N ASP A 82 0.96 -3.75 -16.83
CA ASP A 82 0.73 -3.06 -18.10
C ASP A 82 -0.25 -3.83 -19.00
N GLY A 83 -0.34 -5.15 -18.84
CA GLY A 83 -1.17 -6.02 -19.67
C GLY A 83 -2.62 -6.17 -19.21
N THR A 84 -3.50 -6.54 -20.15
CA THR A 84 -4.88 -6.97 -19.86
C THR A 84 -4.94 -8.17 -18.92
N ASN A 85 -3.90 -8.99 -18.92
CA ASN A 85 -3.71 -10.14 -18.04
C ASN A 85 -3.53 -9.75 -16.56
N ASP A 86 -3.11 -8.51 -16.29
CA ASP A 86 -2.88 -8.00 -14.94
C ASP A 86 -4.12 -7.32 -14.36
N ALA A 87 -5.11 -6.98 -15.18
CA ALA A 87 -6.31 -6.28 -14.76
C ALA A 87 -7.04 -6.92 -13.56
N PRO A 88 -7.24 -8.26 -13.47
CA PRO A 88 -7.86 -8.87 -12.30
C PRO A 88 -7.01 -8.70 -11.03
N ALA A 89 -5.68 -8.81 -11.16
CA ALA A 89 -4.77 -8.68 -10.03
C ALA A 89 -4.62 -7.22 -9.58
N LEU A 90 -4.62 -6.27 -10.51
CA LEU A 90 -4.63 -4.83 -10.24
C LEU A 90 -5.86 -4.42 -9.44
N LYS A 91 -7.04 -4.92 -9.84
CA LYS A 91 -8.31 -4.61 -9.17
C LYS A 91 -8.47 -5.27 -7.80
N GLU A 92 -7.86 -6.44 -7.58
CA GLU A 92 -7.89 -7.13 -6.30
C GLU A 92 -6.85 -6.58 -5.31
N ALA A 93 -5.77 -5.95 -5.80
CA ALA A 93 -4.74 -5.35 -4.95
C ALA A 93 -5.33 -4.25 -4.04
N ASP A 94 -4.61 -3.91 -2.97
CA ASP A 94 -4.97 -2.73 -2.18
C ASP A 94 -4.63 -1.43 -2.93
N ILE A 95 -3.60 -1.48 -3.77
CA ILE A 95 -3.22 -0.41 -4.69
C ILE A 95 -2.78 -1.01 -6.02
N GLY A 96 -3.51 -0.73 -7.10
CA GLY A 96 -3.14 -1.05 -8.47
C GLY A 96 -2.38 0.09 -9.16
N LEU A 97 -1.21 -0.23 -9.72
CA LEU A 97 -0.36 0.68 -10.49
C LEU A 97 -0.29 0.25 -11.96
N SER A 98 -0.61 1.14 -12.88
CA SER A 98 -0.46 0.87 -14.32
C SER A 98 0.47 1.85 -15.04
N MET A 99 1.01 1.41 -16.17
CA MET A 99 1.88 2.21 -17.03
C MET A 99 1.03 3.08 -17.97
N GLY A 100 1.39 4.34 -18.11
CA GLY A 100 0.66 5.35 -18.88
C GLY A 100 0.84 5.22 -20.39
N ILE A 101 2.02 4.80 -20.85
CA ILE A 101 2.32 4.70 -22.29
C ILE A 101 2.19 3.24 -22.75
N GLN A 102 2.88 2.31 -22.09
CA GLN A 102 2.89 0.88 -22.41
C GLN A 102 1.65 0.13 -21.89
N GLY A 103 0.93 0.69 -20.91
CA GLY A 103 -0.22 0.03 -20.33
C GLY A 103 -1.45 0.04 -21.25
N THR A 104 -2.08 -1.13 -21.33
CA THR A 104 -3.37 -1.32 -22.00
C THR A 104 -4.48 -0.53 -21.31
N GLU A 105 -5.51 -0.14 -22.06
CA GLU A 105 -6.64 0.62 -21.52
C GLU A 105 -7.36 -0.13 -20.39
N VAL A 106 -7.48 -1.45 -20.51
CA VAL A 106 -8.06 -2.32 -19.48
C VAL A 106 -7.23 -2.31 -18.18
N ALA A 107 -5.90 -2.27 -18.28
CA ALA A 107 -5.03 -2.18 -17.12
C ALA A 107 -5.16 -0.81 -16.43
N LYS A 108 -5.28 0.28 -17.20
CA LYS A 108 -5.49 1.64 -16.70
C LYS A 108 -6.82 1.79 -15.97
N GLU A 109 -7.90 1.29 -16.54
CA GLU A 109 -9.23 1.31 -15.90
C GLU A 109 -9.31 0.45 -14.63
N SER A 110 -8.46 -0.58 -14.54
CA SER A 110 -8.41 -1.48 -13.38
C SER A 110 -7.41 -1.03 -12.31
N SER A 111 -6.69 0.07 -12.53
CA SER A 111 -5.66 0.60 -11.62
C SER A 111 -6.12 1.85 -10.89
N ASP A 112 -5.63 2.05 -9.67
CA ASP A 112 -5.91 3.24 -8.87
C ASP A 112 -4.97 4.41 -9.23
N ILE A 113 -3.75 4.10 -9.68
CA ILE A 113 -2.72 5.08 -10.01
C ILE A 113 -2.10 4.74 -11.38
N ILE A 114 -2.06 5.73 -12.26
CA ILE A 114 -1.47 5.61 -13.60
C ILE A 114 -0.15 6.40 -13.63
N ILE A 115 0.95 5.71 -13.97
CA ILE A 115 2.29 6.29 -14.09
C ILE A 115 2.47 6.82 -15.50
N LEU A 116 2.36 8.15 -15.67
CA LEU A 116 2.34 8.76 -17.00
C LEU A 116 3.68 8.68 -17.76
N ASP A 117 4.80 8.54 -17.05
CA ASP A 117 6.15 8.58 -17.63
C ASP A 117 6.79 7.19 -17.83
N ASP A 118 6.04 6.12 -17.55
CA ASP A 118 6.50 4.73 -17.63
C ASP A 118 7.82 4.44 -16.87
N ASN A 119 8.12 5.24 -15.86
CA ASN A 119 9.31 5.08 -15.06
C ASN A 119 9.00 4.38 -13.74
N PHE A 120 9.60 3.22 -13.50
CA PHE A 120 9.48 2.53 -12.23
C PHE A 120 10.00 3.35 -11.03
N ALA A 121 10.89 4.32 -11.26
CA ALA A 121 11.34 5.24 -10.21
C ALA A 121 10.17 6.09 -9.65
N SER A 122 9.15 6.37 -10.46
CA SER A 122 7.94 7.08 -10.03
C SER A 122 7.19 6.31 -8.94
N VAL A 123 7.22 4.98 -8.96
CA VAL A 123 6.65 4.14 -7.89
C VAL A 123 7.33 4.43 -6.54
N ALA A 124 8.67 4.52 -6.54
CA ALA A 124 9.41 4.82 -5.31
C ALA A 124 9.05 6.22 -4.77
N THR A 125 8.86 7.19 -5.65
CA THR A 125 8.40 8.54 -5.30
C THR A 125 7.00 8.50 -4.71
N VAL A 126 6.05 7.78 -5.32
CA VAL A 126 4.68 7.60 -4.79
C VAL A 126 4.70 7.01 -3.38
N LEU A 127 5.53 5.98 -3.13
CA LEU A 127 5.68 5.40 -1.80
C LEU A 127 6.26 6.40 -0.78
N ARG A 128 7.22 7.25 -1.19
CA ARG A 128 7.78 8.30 -0.33
C ARG A 128 6.71 9.33 0.06
N TRP A 129 5.92 9.79 -0.91
CA TRP A 129 4.81 10.72 -0.68
C TRP A 129 3.73 10.10 0.20
N GLY A 130 3.36 8.84 -0.03
CA GLY A 130 2.42 8.11 0.81
C GLY A 130 2.85 8.08 2.28
N ARG A 131 4.14 7.89 2.56
CA ARG A 131 4.69 7.96 3.92
C ARG A 131 4.69 9.39 4.50
N CYS A 132 4.98 10.43 3.70
CA CYS A 132 4.85 11.84 4.14
C CYS A 132 3.42 12.13 4.61
N VAL A 133 2.45 11.78 3.76
CA VAL A 133 1.03 12.02 4.02
C VAL A 133 0.57 11.24 5.24
N TYR A 134 0.93 9.96 5.37
CA TYR A 134 0.58 9.15 6.54
C TYR A 134 1.08 9.76 7.85
N ASN A 135 2.35 10.17 7.90
CA ASN A 135 2.94 10.79 9.08
C ASN A 135 2.26 12.12 9.42
N ASN A 136 1.89 12.91 8.42
CA ASN A 136 1.19 14.17 8.63
C ASN A 136 -0.23 13.97 9.13
N ILE A 137 -0.95 12.97 8.62
CA ILE A 137 -2.27 12.60 9.12
C ILE A 137 -2.18 12.17 10.59
N GLN A 138 -1.17 11.38 10.97
CA GLN A 138 -0.99 10.99 12.37
C GLN A 138 -0.75 12.21 13.28
N LYS A 139 0.12 13.14 12.88
CA LYS A 139 0.37 14.38 13.62
C LYS A 139 -0.90 15.22 13.75
N PHE A 140 -1.69 15.31 12.67
CA PHE A 140 -2.96 16.03 12.68
C PHE A 140 -3.96 15.39 13.65
N ILE A 141 -4.16 14.07 13.59
CA ILE A 141 -5.06 13.35 14.50
C ILE A 141 -4.58 13.51 15.95
N GLN A 142 -3.27 13.43 16.21
CA GLN A 142 -2.73 13.61 17.56
C GLN A 142 -3.02 15.01 18.10
N PHE A 143 -2.83 16.05 17.28
CA PHE A 143 -3.15 17.43 17.66
C PHE A 143 -4.65 17.58 17.96
N GLN A 144 -5.50 17.10 17.06
CA GLN A 144 -6.96 17.19 17.20
C GLN A 144 -7.47 16.46 18.45
N LEU A 145 -6.94 15.27 18.71
CA LEU A 145 -7.30 14.49 19.89
C LEU A 145 -6.81 15.16 21.18
N THR A 146 -5.61 15.75 21.18
CA THR A 146 -5.06 16.45 22.35
C THR A 146 -5.93 17.65 22.74
N VAL A 147 -6.35 18.47 21.77
CA VAL A 147 -7.20 19.64 22.07
C VAL A 147 -8.59 19.21 22.54
N ASN A 148 -9.20 18.22 21.88
CA ASN A 148 -10.52 17.72 22.29
C ASN A 148 -10.50 17.11 23.70
N VAL A 149 -9.49 16.31 24.02
CA VAL A 149 -9.33 15.72 25.35
C VAL A 149 -9.07 16.81 26.40
N ALA A 150 -8.18 17.77 26.13
CA ALA A 150 -7.89 18.87 27.05
C ALA A 150 -9.15 19.71 27.34
N ALA A 151 -9.90 20.09 26.30
CA ALA A 151 -11.11 20.86 26.44
C ALA A 151 -12.21 20.13 27.23
N LEU A 152 -12.36 18.82 26.99
CA LEU A 152 -13.29 17.97 27.74
C LEU A 152 -12.90 17.87 29.22
N VAL A 153 -11.62 17.68 29.53
CA VAL A 153 -11.12 17.61 30.91
C VAL A 153 -11.33 18.94 31.64
N ILE A 154 -11.03 20.08 31.00
CA ILE A 154 -11.26 21.41 31.58
C ILE A 154 -12.74 21.62 31.90
N ASN A 155 -13.62 21.31 30.95
CA ASN A 155 -15.07 21.44 31.15
C ASN A 155 -15.57 20.52 32.28
N PHE A 156 -15.08 19.29 32.36
CA PHE A 156 -15.45 18.36 33.42
C PHE A 156 -15.02 18.87 34.80
N VAL A 157 -13.76 19.31 34.94
CA VAL A 157 -13.23 19.83 36.22
C VAL A 157 -13.96 21.11 36.63
N ALA A 158 -14.25 22.01 35.70
CA ALA A 158 -14.96 23.25 35.99
C ALA A 158 -16.42 23.01 36.37
N ALA A 159 -17.11 22.08 35.68
CA ALA A 159 -18.48 21.70 36.03
C ALA A 159 -18.57 21.12 37.45
N VAL A 160 -17.60 20.30 37.86
CA VAL A 160 -17.56 19.69 39.21
C VAL A 160 -17.16 20.69 40.29
N SER A 161 -16.23 21.61 40.01
CA SER A 161 -15.68 22.53 41.02
C SER A 161 -16.48 23.83 41.18
N ALA A 162 -16.91 24.43 40.06
CA ALA A 162 -17.58 25.74 40.04
C ALA A 162 -19.07 25.65 39.68
N GLY A 163 -19.57 24.50 39.20
CA GLY A 163 -20.95 24.33 38.75
C GLY A 163 -21.28 24.99 37.40
N GLU A 164 -20.35 25.77 36.85
CA GLU A 164 -20.48 26.44 35.56
C GLU A 164 -19.49 25.84 34.54
N VAL A 165 -19.96 25.66 33.30
CA VAL A 165 -19.15 25.10 32.21
C VAL A 165 -18.52 26.25 31.42
N PRO A 166 -17.18 26.41 31.43
CA PRO A 166 -16.50 27.58 30.85
C PRO A 166 -16.51 27.60 29.33
N LEU A 167 -16.59 26.43 28.67
CA LEU A 167 -16.70 26.33 27.21
C LEU A 167 -18.02 25.66 26.83
N THR A 168 -18.89 26.42 26.16
CA THR A 168 -20.14 25.89 25.61
C THR A 168 -19.89 24.98 24.41
N ALA A 169 -20.82 24.05 24.15
CA ALA A 169 -20.71 23.10 23.03
C ALA A 169 -20.50 23.78 21.67
N VAL A 170 -21.09 24.97 21.47
CA VAL A 170 -20.94 25.76 20.24
C VAL A 170 -19.51 26.34 20.12
N GLN A 171 -18.89 26.79 21.21
CA GLN A 171 -17.52 27.31 21.21
C GLN A 171 -16.49 26.21 20.92
N LEU A 172 -16.69 25.00 21.45
CA LEU A 172 -15.85 23.84 21.12
C LEU A 172 -15.96 23.44 19.65
N LEU A 173 -17.17 23.52 19.08
CA LEU A 173 -17.39 23.24 17.67
C LEU A 173 -16.68 24.26 16.77
N TRP A 174 -16.69 25.54 17.14
CA TRP A 174 -15.92 26.58 16.44
C TRP A 174 -14.41 26.36 16.52
N VAL A 175 -13.89 25.96 17.68
CA VAL A 175 -12.46 25.66 17.85
C VAL A 175 -12.05 24.47 17.00
N ASN A 176 -12.82 23.38 17.00
CA ASN A 176 -12.56 22.21 16.16
C ASN A 176 -12.58 22.56 14.66
N LEU A 177 -13.57 23.33 14.20
CA LEU A 177 -13.68 23.72 12.80
C LEU A 177 -12.49 24.59 12.34
N ILE A 178 -12.07 25.56 13.15
CA ILE A 178 -10.94 26.44 12.82
C ILE A 178 -9.61 25.65 12.83
N MET A 179 -9.45 24.72 13.78
CA MET A 179 -8.27 23.85 13.84
C MET A 179 -8.17 22.91 12.62
N ASP A 180 -9.31 22.36 12.17
CA ASP A 180 -9.37 21.48 11.00
C ASP A 180 -8.99 22.22 9.70
N ILE A 181 -9.24 23.54 9.63
CA ILE A 181 -8.85 24.37 8.48
C ILE A 181 -7.36 24.75 8.56
N GLY A 182 -6.84 25.03 9.76
CA GLY A 182 -5.44 25.44 9.97
C GLY A 182 -4.42 24.30 9.90
N SER A 183 -4.85 23.05 10.08
CA SER A 183 -3.99 21.86 10.02
C SER A 183 -3.66 21.41 8.59
N ILE A 184 -4.35 21.97 7.59
CA ILE A 184 -4.01 21.84 6.17
C ILE A 184 -2.79 22.74 5.89
N SER A 185 -1.68 22.45 6.55
CA SER A 185 -0.39 22.95 6.10
C SER A 185 0.12 21.96 5.04
N PRO A 186 0.53 22.42 3.85
CA PRO A 186 1.07 21.52 2.83
C PRO A 186 2.25 20.70 3.38
N CYS A 187 2.53 19.51 2.81
CA CYS A 187 3.80 18.76 2.98
C CYS A 187 4.97 19.59 2.41
N ASP A 188 5.11 20.87 2.75
CA ASP A 188 6.22 21.73 2.32
C ASP A 188 7.11 21.98 3.52
N ARG A 189 8.04 21.03 3.69
CA ARG A 189 9.40 21.13 4.25
C ARG A 189 9.71 19.90 5.07
N GLU A 190 10.45 18.98 4.47
CA GLU A 190 11.70 18.41 5.00
C GLU A 190 12.14 17.29 4.05
N THR A 191 13.11 17.59 3.18
CA THR A 191 14.29 16.78 2.82
C THR A 191 14.99 17.50 1.66
N ASP A 192 15.88 18.42 1.98
CA ASP A 192 17.23 18.37 1.39
C ASP A 192 18.00 17.23 2.07
#